data_AF-Q4DXD4-F1
#
_entry.id   AF-Q4DXD4-F1
#
_cell.length_a   1.000
_cell.length_b   1.000
_cell.length_c   1.000
_cell.angle_alpha   90.00
_cell.angle_beta   90.00
_cell.angle_gamma   90.00
#
_symmetry.space_group_name_H-M   'P 1'
#
loop_
_entity.id
_entity.type
_entity.pdbx_description
1 polymer ?
#
loop_
_entity_poly.entity_id
_entity_poly.type
_entity_poly.pdbx_seq_one_letter_code
_entity_poly.pdbx_strand_id
1 'polypeptide(L)'
;ETPNGRVRYLKYTPQHMHCIAAFYAPVVPTNTGFIAIPVKEQRSPNFRVSCTGYTLGNDHATNIVKKLKLTGTPHKIMKTTVFVRGMFNSDMEATKFVGAKLKSVSGIRGIVKAALKGKDGLIRATFEDKLLPSDIVFCRAWKTVHPPKYCSMQRNLVDANWMGMRNMRELRWEHNAPLVTKGDSEYKEIKRRQRDDEDYAAADATKVLLSRNQKLQLPFNMKEEFIPLERTTALQQRLAGAVTVAPEPRDMRRTALLDVFASKADAMLKKKAEAKKRTRLRHQRESTAEEEEYLRQLKKAKKETARLREFRSQHKTRK
;
A
#
# COMPACT_ATOMS: atom_id res chain seq x y z
N GLU A 1 -5.28 19.76 -5.50
CA GLU A 1 -5.05 18.93 -6.72
C GLU A 1 -4.24 17.69 -6.38
N THR A 2 -4.21 16.69 -7.26
CA THR A 2 -3.25 15.57 -7.11
C THR A 2 -1.85 16.00 -7.57
N PRO A 3 -0.77 15.31 -7.15
CA PRO A 3 0.59 15.60 -7.65
C PRO A 3 0.72 15.54 -9.18
N ASN A 4 -0.24 14.92 -9.88
CA ASN A 4 -0.30 14.83 -11.34
C ASN A 4 -1.12 15.97 -11.98
N GLY A 5 -1.43 17.04 -11.25
CA GLY A 5 -2.21 18.19 -11.74
C GLY A 5 -3.72 17.95 -11.89
N ARG A 6 -4.24 16.77 -11.55
CA ARG A 6 -5.68 16.47 -11.70
C ARG A 6 -6.52 17.02 -10.54
N VAL A 7 -7.67 17.62 -10.86
CA VAL A 7 -8.70 18.03 -9.90
C VAL A 7 -9.54 16.80 -9.52
N ARG A 8 -9.10 16.07 -8.50
CA ARG A 8 -9.76 14.84 -8.04
C ARG A 8 -10.94 15.16 -7.12
N TYR A 9 -12.11 14.63 -7.46
CA TYR A 9 -13.30 14.66 -6.62
C TYR A 9 -13.07 13.98 -5.27
N LEU A 10 -13.33 14.70 -4.18
CA LEU A 10 -13.34 14.19 -2.81
C LEU A 10 -14.78 13.96 -2.34
N LYS A 11 -14.99 12.95 -1.50
CA LYS A 11 -16.32 12.68 -0.91
C LYS A 11 -16.65 13.65 0.23
N TYR A 12 -15.63 14.06 0.97
CA TYR A 12 -15.72 14.94 2.12
C TYR A 12 -14.61 15.99 2.04
N THR A 13 -14.85 17.14 2.68
CA THR A 13 -13.82 18.13 2.93
C THR A 13 -12.81 17.58 3.94
N PRO A 14 -11.49 17.70 3.69
CA PRO A 14 -10.49 17.27 4.65
C PRO A 14 -10.55 18.13 5.92
N GLN A 15 -10.29 17.54 7.08
CA GLN A 15 -10.19 18.27 8.34
C GLN A 15 -8.93 19.14 8.33
N HIS A 16 -9.05 20.39 8.82
CA HIS A 16 -7.94 21.34 8.97
C HIS A 16 -7.12 21.60 7.69
N MET A 17 -7.75 21.51 6.52
CA MET A 17 -7.09 21.73 5.24
C MET A 17 -8.02 22.42 4.25
N HIS A 18 -7.48 23.34 3.44
CA HIS A 18 -8.21 23.95 2.34
C HIS A 18 -8.41 22.97 1.19
N CYS A 19 -9.59 23.03 0.57
CA CYS A 19 -9.89 22.25 -0.63
C CYS A 19 -10.58 23.13 -1.68
N ILE A 20 -10.41 22.76 -2.94
CA ILE A 20 -11.13 23.39 -4.05
C ILE A 20 -12.55 22.82 -4.07
N ALA A 21 -13.54 23.71 -4.06
CA ALA A 21 -14.95 23.38 -4.26
C ALA A 21 -15.43 23.97 -5.58
N ALA A 22 -16.36 23.30 -6.23
CA ALA A 22 -17.06 23.79 -7.42
C ALA A 22 -18.55 23.61 -7.22
N PHE A 23 -19.31 24.68 -7.41
CA PHE A 23 -20.75 24.71 -7.27
C PHE A 23 -21.34 25.66 -8.31
N TYR A 24 -22.61 25.48 -8.64
CA TYR A 24 -23.32 26.33 -9.58
C TYR A 24 -23.94 27.51 -8.82
N ALA A 25 -23.51 28.73 -9.13
CA ALA A 25 -23.95 29.96 -8.47
C ALA A 25 -23.75 31.18 -9.39
N PRO A 26 -24.28 32.37 -9.04
CA PRO A 26 -23.98 33.61 -9.74
C PRO A 26 -22.48 33.88 -9.77
N VAL A 27 -22.03 34.48 -10.87
CA VAL A 27 -20.62 34.79 -11.10
C VAL A 27 -20.17 35.93 -10.18
N VAL A 28 -19.07 35.73 -9.48
CA VAL A 28 -18.47 36.71 -8.55
C VAL A 28 -17.00 36.91 -8.93
N PRO A 29 -16.42 38.12 -8.82
CA PRO A 29 -15.00 38.33 -9.10
C PRO A 29 -14.09 37.38 -8.32
N THR A 30 -12.92 37.08 -8.86
CA THR A 30 -11.90 36.27 -8.19
C THR A 30 -11.41 36.96 -6.91
N ASN A 31 -10.88 36.18 -5.95
CA ASN A 31 -10.44 36.64 -4.63
C ASN A 31 -11.54 37.27 -3.75
N THR A 32 -12.81 36.95 -4.00
CA THR A 32 -13.92 37.38 -3.14
C THR A 32 -14.14 36.35 -2.03
N GLY A 33 -14.11 36.81 -0.78
CA GLY A 33 -14.37 35.96 0.39
C GLY A 33 -15.84 35.54 0.49
N PHE A 34 -16.10 34.33 0.96
CA PHE A 34 -17.44 33.82 1.24
C PHE A 34 -17.48 32.96 2.51
N ILE A 35 -18.69 32.81 3.05
CA ILE A 35 -18.98 32.00 4.24
C ILE A 35 -20.15 31.06 3.90
N ALA A 36 -20.15 29.83 4.43
CA ALA A 36 -21.28 28.90 4.32
C ALA A 36 -21.92 28.61 5.68
N ILE A 37 -23.25 28.70 5.71
CA ILE A 37 -24.08 28.46 6.89
C ILE A 37 -25.08 27.33 6.53
N PRO A 38 -24.87 26.09 7.00
CA PRO A 38 -25.79 24.98 6.73
C PRO A 38 -26.97 24.90 7.71
N VAL A 39 -26.94 25.69 8.79
CA VAL A 39 -27.94 25.63 9.86
C VAL A 39 -29.19 26.42 9.47
N LYS A 40 -30.33 25.73 9.42
CA LYS A 40 -31.65 26.31 9.15
C LYS A 40 -32.11 27.26 10.27
N GLU A 41 -31.89 26.85 11.52
CA GLU A 41 -32.38 27.57 12.69
C GLU A 41 -31.63 28.89 12.89
N GLN A 42 -32.37 29.94 13.24
CA GLN A 42 -31.78 31.23 13.58
C GLN A 42 -31.04 31.17 14.93
N ARG A 43 -31.57 30.38 15.87
CA ARG A 43 -30.97 30.12 17.18
C ARG A 43 -30.59 28.64 17.26
N SER A 44 -29.30 28.37 17.27
CA SER A 44 -28.77 27.03 17.53
C SER A 44 -27.67 27.12 18.59
N PRO A 45 -27.54 26.14 19.50
CA PRO A 45 -26.47 26.12 20.49
C PRO A 45 -25.07 25.92 19.88
N ASN A 46 -25.00 25.39 18.66
CA ASN A 46 -23.76 25.06 17.98
C ASN A 46 -23.23 26.21 17.10
N PHE A 47 -21.92 26.18 16.81
CA PHE A 47 -21.29 27.11 15.88
C PHE A 47 -21.89 26.97 14.47
N ARG A 48 -22.48 28.05 13.96
CA ARG A 48 -23.30 28.02 12.73
C ARG A 48 -22.49 28.11 11.44
N VAL A 49 -21.35 28.80 11.48
CA VAL A 49 -20.48 28.96 10.31
C VAL A 49 -19.68 27.68 10.10
N SER A 50 -19.89 26.97 9.00
CA SER A 50 -19.22 25.68 8.77
C SER A 50 -18.05 25.75 7.79
N CYS A 51 -18.05 26.73 6.90
CA CYS A 51 -17.02 26.89 5.89
C CYS A 51 -16.71 28.36 5.68
N THR A 52 -15.43 28.66 5.49
CA THR A 52 -14.93 29.94 5.01
C THR A 52 -14.05 29.66 3.79
N GLY A 53 -14.02 30.61 2.86
CA GLY A 53 -13.23 30.45 1.65
C GLY A 53 -13.21 31.73 0.81
N TYR A 54 -12.59 31.63 -0.35
CA TYR A 54 -12.58 32.69 -1.35
C TYR A 54 -12.74 32.10 -2.75
N THR A 55 -13.20 32.91 -3.70
CA THR A 55 -13.37 32.51 -5.10
C THR A 55 -12.02 32.49 -5.82
N LEU A 56 -11.74 31.42 -6.57
CA LEU A 56 -10.50 31.26 -7.33
C LEU A 56 -10.65 31.66 -8.81
N GLY A 57 -11.75 31.25 -9.44
CA GLY A 57 -11.99 31.41 -10.87
C GLY A 57 -13.43 31.06 -11.24
N ASN A 58 -13.86 31.54 -12.41
CA ASN A 58 -15.23 31.38 -12.89
C ASN A 58 -15.24 30.57 -14.20
N ASP A 59 -15.02 29.26 -14.07
CA ASP A 59 -15.01 28.38 -15.24
C ASP A 59 -16.38 27.72 -15.45
N HIS A 60 -16.90 27.79 -16.67
CA HIS A 60 -18.15 27.10 -17.05
C HIS A 60 -18.01 25.56 -17.03
N ALA A 61 -16.78 25.04 -17.16
CA ALA A 61 -16.51 23.61 -17.22
C ALA A 61 -15.31 23.23 -16.35
N THR A 62 -15.56 22.92 -15.07
CA THR A 62 -14.52 22.39 -14.19
C THR A 62 -14.22 20.92 -14.54
N ASN A 63 -12.97 20.60 -14.89
CA ASN A 63 -12.50 19.24 -15.19
C ASN A 63 -12.30 18.38 -13.92
N ILE A 64 -13.40 18.20 -13.17
CA ILE A 64 -13.41 17.39 -11.95
C ILE A 64 -13.48 15.92 -12.33
N VAL A 65 -12.53 15.13 -11.81
CA VAL A 65 -12.46 13.70 -12.10
C VAL A 65 -12.62 12.87 -10.83
N LYS A 66 -13.47 11.86 -10.90
CA LYS A 66 -13.63 10.84 -9.87
C LYS A 66 -12.87 9.59 -10.28
N LYS A 67 -12.05 9.08 -9.35
CA LYS A 67 -11.30 7.85 -9.55
C LYS A 67 -12.26 6.66 -9.51
N LEU A 68 -12.16 5.80 -10.52
CA LEU A 68 -12.81 4.49 -10.57
C LEU A 68 -11.73 3.41 -10.57
N LYS A 69 -12.01 2.29 -9.91
CA LYS A 69 -11.17 1.10 -9.97
C LYS A 69 -12.01 -0.02 -10.57
N LEU A 70 -11.63 -0.51 -11.74
CA LEU A 70 -12.18 -1.77 -12.26
C LEU A 70 -11.36 -2.88 -11.62
N THR A 71 -12.01 -3.77 -10.90
CA THR A 71 -11.37 -4.85 -10.14
C THR A 71 -11.63 -6.18 -10.83
N GLY A 72 -10.65 -7.06 -10.87
CA GLY A 72 -10.80 -8.44 -11.34
C GLY A 72 -9.93 -9.39 -10.52
N THR A 73 -10.21 -10.69 -10.66
CA THR A 73 -9.50 -11.75 -9.97
C THR A 73 -8.70 -12.60 -10.96
N PRO A 74 -7.53 -13.11 -10.58
CA PRO A 74 -6.78 -14.03 -11.42
C PRO A 74 -7.53 -15.36 -11.54
N HIS A 75 -7.72 -15.83 -12.77
CA HIS A 75 -8.34 -17.11 -13.09
C HIS A 75 -7.29 -18.20 -13.32
N LYS A 76 -6.31 -17.93 -14.19
CA LYS A 76 -5.18 -18.83 -14.47
C LYS A 76 -3.89 -18.04 -14.49
N ILE A 77 -2.94 -18.46 -13.66
CA ILE A 77 -1.65 -17.80 -13.46
C ILE A 77 -0.56 -18.68 -14.09
N MET A 78 0.22 -18.10 -15.00
CA MET A 78 1.48 -18.69 -15.48
C MET A 78 2.66 -17.96 -14.82
N LYS A 79 3.84 -17.94 -15.44
CA LYS A 79 5.02 -17.25 -14.90
C LYS A 79 4.77 -15.74 -14.77
N THR A 80 4.53 -15.05 -15.88
CA THR A 80 4.25 -13.59 -15.91
C THR A 80 2.91 -13.26 -16.55
N THR A 81 2.33 -14.20 -17.30
CA THR A 81 1.02 -14.07 -17.93
C THR A 81 -0.07 -14.56 -17.00
N VAL A 82 -1.14 -13.77 -16.88
CA VAL A 82 -2.29 -14.08 -16.04
C VAL A 82 -3.56 -13.82 -16.83
N PHE A 83 -4.50 -14.75 -16.75
CA PHE A 83 -5.86 -14.53 -17.24
C PHE A 83 -6.70 -13.97 -16.10
N VAL A 84 -7.28 -12.78 -16.28
CA VAL A 84 -8.06 -12.08 -15.24
C VAL A 84 -9.53 -12.14 -15.60
N ARG A 85 -10.36 -12.61 -14.66
CA ARG A 85 -11.82 -12.73 -14.77
C ARG A 85 -12.50 -11.62 -13.96
N GLY A 86 -13.72 -11.26 -14.36
CA GLY A 86 -14.61 -10.40 -13.59
C GLY A 86 -14.26 -8.91 -13.60
N MET A 87 -13.31 -8.49 -14.44
CA MET A 87 -12.99 -7.06 -14.62
C MET A 87 -13.87 -6.37 -15.66
N PHE A 88 -14.34 -7.13 -16.65
CA PHE A 88 -15.24 -6.71 -17.73
C PHE A 88 -16.34 -7.75 -17.88
N ASN A 89 -17.48 -7.33 -18.41
CA ASN A 89 -18.62 -8.23 -18.64
C ASN A 89 -18.63 -8.78 -20.07
N SER A 90 -18.10 -8.03 -21.04
CA SER A 90 -18.09 -8.42 -22.46
C SER A 90 -16.70 -8.35 -23.09
N ASP A 91 -16.50 -9.11 -24.16
CA ASP A 91 -15.26 -9.09 -24.94
C ASP A 91 -15.04 -7.73 -25.61
N MET A 92 -16.12 -7.03 -25.98
CA MET A 92 -16.07 -5.68 -26.54
C MET A 92 -15.53 -4.67 -25.53
N GLU A 93 -16.00 -4.73 -24.29
CA GLU A 93 -15.45 -3.93 -23.19
C GLU A 93 -13.98 -4.24 -22.97
N ALA A 94 -13.63 -5.53 -22.87
CA ALA A 94 -12.25 -5.97 -22.69
C ALA A 94 -11.33 -5.49 -23.83
N THR A 95 -11.82 -5.52 -25.07
CA THR A 95 -11.08 -5.06 -26.26
C THR A 95 -10.78 -3.56 -26.19
N LYS A 96 -11.71 -2.74 -25.70
CA LYS A 96 -11.51 -1.29 -25.51
C LYS A 96 -10.39 -0.97 -24.51
N PHE A 97 -10.11 -1.88 -23.58
CA PHE A 97 -9.07 -1.72 -22.56
C PHE A 97 -7.76 -2.49 -22.87
N VAL A 98 -7.58 -2.97 -24.11
CA VAL A 98 -6.28 -3.52 -24.53
C VAL A 98 -5.21 -2.43 -24.46
N GLY A 99 -4.04 -2.76 -23.89
CA GLY A 99 -2.98 -1.79 -23.60
C GLY A 99 -3.15 -1.03 -22.29
N ALA A 100 -4.26 -1.19 -21.56
CA ALA A 100 -4.45 -0.53 -20.28
C ALA A 100 -3.44 -1.02 -19.21
N LYS A 101 -2.99 -0.08 -18.38
CA LYS A 101 -2.08 -0.37 -17.25
C LYS A 101 -2.86 -0.94 -16.07
N LEU A 102 -2.44 -2.11 -15.62
CA LEU A 102 -2.95 -2.81 -14.45
C LEU A 102 -1.98 -2.71 -13.27
N LYS A 103 -2.51 -2.90 -12.07
CA LYS A 103 -1.71 -3.07 -10.86
C LYS A 103 -2.41 -4.06 -9.92
N SER A 104 -1.65 -4.93 -9.26
CA SER A 104 -2.19 -5.77 -8.18
C SER A 104 -2.15 -5.05 -6.84
N VAL A 105 -2.91 -5.56 -5.85
CA VAL A 105 -2.84 -5.08 -4.45
C VAL A 105 -1.43 -5.25 -3.88
N SER A 106 -0.73 -6.33 -4.24
CA SER A 106 0.67 -6.59 -3.89
C SER A 106 1.68 -5.62 -4.53
N GLY A 107 1.25 -4.78 -5.48
CA GLY A 107 2.06 -3.70 -6.04
C GLY A 107 2.69 -3.99 -7.40
N ILE A 108 2.51 -5.21 -7.93
CA ILE A 108 3.07 -5.67 -9.21
C ILE A 108 2.36 -4.95 -10.36
N ARG A 109 3.13 -4.38 -11.30
CA ARG A 109 2.58 -3.68 -12.47
C ARG A 109 2.28 -4.68 -13.59
N GLY A 110 1.27 -4.38 -14.39
CA GLY A 110 0.92 -5.19 -15.55
C GLY A 110 0.24 -4.41 -16.66
N ILE A 111 0.02 -5.07 -17.79
CA ILE A 111 -0.61 -4.51 -18.99
C ILE A 111 -1.62 -5.53 -19.54
N VAL A 112 -2.79 -5.06 -19.97
CA VAL A 112 -3.75 -5.88 -20.72
C VAL A 112 -3.21 -6.12 -22.13
N LYS A 113 -2.99 -7.39 -22.50
CA LYS A 113 -2.44 -7.75 -23.83
C LYS A 113 -3.51 -8.06 -24.85
N ALA A 114 -4.54 -8.81 -24.48
CA ALA A 114 -5.60 -9.21 -25.41
C ALA A 114 -6.87 -9.61 -24.64
N ALA A 115 -8.03 -9.36 -25.23
CA ALA A 115 -9.29 -9.98 -24.83
C ALA A 115 -9.40 -11.37 -25.48
N LEU A 116 -9.89 -12.37 -24.75
CA LEU A 116 -10.17 -13.69 -25.32
C LEU A 116 -11.58 -13.70 -25.87
N LYS A 117 -11.72 -14.01 -27.16
CA LYS A 117 -13.04 -14.11 -27.82
C LYS A 117 -13.85 -15.28 -27.25
N GLY A 118 -15.13 -15.07 -27.02
CA GLY A 118 -16.11 -16.04 -26.54
C GLY A 118 -15.98 -16.39 -25.06
N LYS A 119 -15.37 -15.53 -24.24
CA LYS A 119 -15.09 -15.82 -22.81
C LYS A 119 -15.51 -14.68 -21.87
N ASP A 120 -16.64 -14.04 -22.15
CA ASP A 120 -17.32 -13.08 -21.27
C ASP A 120 -16.38 -12.05 -20.61
N GLY A 121 -15.51 -11.41 -21.41
CA GLY A 121 -14.60 -10.37 -20.93
C GLY A 121 -13.34 -10.88 -20.22
N LEU A 122 -13.00 -12.17 -20.32
CA LEU A 122 -11.73 -12.70 -19.83
C LEU A 122 -10.55 -12.09 -20.59
N ILE A 123 -9.64 -11.46 -19.86
CA ILE A 123 -8.46 -10.81 -20.45
C ILE A 123 -7.18 -11.60 -20.18
N ARG A 124 -6.26 -11.58 -21.15
CA ARG A 124 -4.86 -11.94 -20.95
C ARG A 124 -4.07 -10.70 -20.57
N ALA A 125 -3.47 -10.71 -19.38
CA ALA A 125 -2.58 -9.67 -18.89
C ALA A 125 -1.16 -10.22 -18.70
N THR A 126 -0.17 -9.35 -18.85
CA THR A 126 1.23 -9.63 -18.50
C THR A 126 1.63 -8.76 -17.32
N PHE A 127 2.20 -9.36 -16.29
CA PHE A 127 2.72 -8.71 -15.09
C PHE A 127 4.24 -8.83 -15.01
N GLU A 128 4.86 -7.98 -14.18
CA GLU A 128 6.32 -8.01 -13.93
C GLU A 128 6.76 -9.31 -13.25
N ASP A 129 5.94 -9.81 -12.34
CA ASP A 129 6.19 -11.04 -11.57
C ASP A 129 4.90 -11.88 -11.48
N LYS A 130 5.04 -13.11 -10.99
CA LYS A 130 3.94 -14.04 -10.79
C LYS A 130 2.98 -13.52 -9.73
N LEU A 131 1.70 -13.38 -10.11
CA LEU A 131 0.65 -13.05 -9.14
C LEU A 131 0.30 -14.25 -8.25
N LEU A 132 -0.23 -13.97 -7.07
CA LEU A 132 -0.82 -15.00 -6.22
C LEU A 132 -2.31 -15.19 -6.58
N PRO A 133 -2.89 -16.39 -6.38
CA PRO A 133 -4.32 -16.61 -6.57
C PRO A 133 -5.21 -15.69 -5.71
N SER A 134 -4.70 -15.27 -4.54
CA SER A 134 -5.37 -14.36 -3.61
C SER A 134 -5.28 -12.88 -3.99
N ASP A 135 -4.51 -12.53 -5.03
CA ASP A 135 -4.35 -11.13 -5.43
C ASP A 135 -5.62 -10.58 -6.09
N ILE A 136 -5.91 -9.30 -5.85
CA ILE A 136 -6.90 -8.55 -6.60
C ILE A 136 -6.16 -7.66 -7.61
N VAL A 137 -6.51 -7.81 -8.87
CA VAL A 137 -6.00 -6.98 -9.96
C VAL A 137 -6.95 -5.80 -10.17
N PHE A 138 -6.42 -4.60 -10.37
CA PHE A 138 -7.27 -3.47 -10.71
C PHE A 138 -6.69 -2.57 -11.81
N CYS A 139 -7.59 -2.03 -12.63
CA CYS A 139 -7.33 -0.93 -13.56
C CYS A 139 -7.76 0.39 -12.91
N ARG A 140 -6.89 1.41 -12.92
CA ARG A 140 -7.22 2.76 -12.41
C ARG A 140 -7.79 3.61 -13.54
N ALA A 141 -9.09 3.82 -13.52
CA ALA A 141 -9.80 4.68 -14.45
C ALA A 141 -10.21 6.01 -13.79
N TRP A 142 -10.57 6.98 -14.62
CA TRP A 142 -11.03 8.30 -14.19
C TRP A 142 -12.28 8.65 -14.98
N LYS A 143 -13.34 9.05 -14.26
CA LYS A 143 -14.59 9.49 -14.86
C LYS A 143 -14.80 10.97 -14.54
N THR A 144 -15.17 11.77 -15.53
CA THR A 144 -15.55 13.16 -15.34
C THR A 144 -16.84 13.23 -14.52
N VAL A 145 -16.89 14.17 -13.57
CA VAL A 145 -18.05 14.44 -12.73
C VAL A 145 -18.36 15.91 -12.82
N HIS A 146 -19.58 16.23 -13.25
CA HIS A 146 -20.05 17.61 -13.28
C HIS A 146 -20.77 17.94 -11.97
N PRO A 147 -20.58 19.15 -11.41
CA PRO A 147 -21.36 19.60 -10.28
C PRO A 147 -22.84 19.72 -10.66
N PRO A 148 -23.78 19.44 -9.74
CA PRO A 148 -25.20 19.62 -10.01
C PRO A 148 -25.51 21.09 -10.27
N LYS A 149 -26.32 21.37 -11.30
CA LYS A 149 -26.80 22.72 -11.64
C LYS A 149 -27.97 23.10 -10.74
N TYR A 150 -27.68 23.37 -9.47
CA TYR A 150 -28.67 23.80 -8.49
C TYR A 150 -28.21 25.09 -7.82
N CYS A 151 -29.05 26.12 -7.91
CA CYS A 151 -28.84 27.40 -7.23
C CYS A 151 -30.21 27.92 -6.78
N SER A 152 -30.40 28.05 -5.47
CA SER A 152 -31.59 28.65 -4.87
C SER A 152 -31.20 29.90 -4.09
N MET A 153 -31.86 31.02 -4.34
CA MET A 153 -31.69 32.24 -3.56
C MET A 153 -32.48 32.13 -2.25
N GLN A 154 -31.91 32.63 -1.15
CA GLN A 154 -32.61 32.72 0.13
C GLN A 154 -33.71 33.77 0.05
N ARG A 155 -34.94 33.41 0.42
CA ARG A 155 -36.11 34.29 0.36
C ARG A 155 -36.64 34.67 1.74
N ASN A 156 -35.75 34.74 2.75
CA ASN A 156 -36.13 34.89 4.15
C ASN A 156 -36.98 36.15 4.45
N LEU A 157 -36.85 37.22 3.65
CA LEU A 157 -37.67 38.43 3.81
C LEU A 157 -39.08 38.30 3.20
N VAL A 158 -39.24 37.44 2.19
CA VAL A 158 -40.53 37.21 1.51
C VAL A 158 -41.33 36.16 2.26
N ASP A 159 -40.70 35.02 2.53
CA ASP A 159 -41.30 33.90 3.22
C ASP A 159 -40.51 33.62 4.50
N ALA A 160 -41.06 33.98 5.65
CA ALA A 160 -40.45 33.69 6.95
C ALA A 160 -40.25 32.18 7.18
N ASN A 161 -41.09 31.36 6.54
CA ASN A 161 -41.05 29.89 6.58
C ASN A 161 -40.23 29.27 5.44
N TRP A 162 -39.44 30.04 4.68
CA TRP A 162 -38.66 29.50 3.59
C TRP A 162 -37.70 28.41 4.08
N MET A 163 -37.83 27.22 3.48
CA MET A 163 -36.94 26.09 3.75
C MET A 163 -36.10 25.81 2.51
N GLY A 164 -34.78 25.87 2.68
CA GLY A 164 -33.84 25.41 1.66
C GLY A 164 -33.82 23.89 1.51
N MET A 165 -32.90 23.40 0.68
CA MET A 165 -32.67 21.96 0.55
C MET A 165 -32.21 21.36 1.88
N ARG A 166 -32.91 20.31 2.33
CA ARG A 166 -32.57 19.59 3.56
C ARG A 166 -31.28 18.80 3.43
N ASN A 167 -30.60 18.60 4.55
CA ASN A 167 -29.38 17.80 4.59
C ASN A 167 -29.69 16.31 4.38
N MET A 168 -28.74 15.56 3.82
CA MET A 168 -28.89 14.11 3.63
C MET A 168 -29.17 13.36 4.94
N ARG A 169 -28.65 13.86 6.07
CA ARG A 169 -28.91 13.32 7.41
C ARG A 169 -30.36 13.52 7.84
N GLU A 170 -30.91 14.72 7.65
CA GLU A 170 -32.30 15.06 7.99
C GLU A 170 -33.27 14.22 7.16
N LEU A 171 -33.04 14.13 5.84
CA LEU A 171 -33.83 13.29 4.95
C LEU A 171 -33.82 11.82 5.38
N ARG A 172 -32.67 11.29 5.78
CA ARG A 172 -32.57 9.91 6.28
C ARG A 172 -33.32 9.70 7.59
N TRP A 173 -33.28 10.68 8.48
CA TRP A 173 -33.98 10.62 9.76
C TRP A 173 -35.49 10.65 9.56
N GLU A 174 -36.00 11.59 8.76
CA GLU A 174 -37.44 11.70 8.49
C GLU A 174 -38.01 10.50 7.75
N HIS A 175 -37.27 9.94 6.79
CA HIS A 175 -37.69 8.77 6.04
C HIS A 175 -37.30 7.44 6.70
N ASN A 176 -36.74 7.45 7.92
CA ASN A 176 -36.22 6.27 8.62
C ASN A 176 -35.33 5.38 7.73
N ALA A 177 -34.52 6.01 6.87
CA ALA A 177 -33.69 5.32 5.88
C ALA A 177 -32.27 5.08 6.44
N PRO A 178 -31.89 3.82 6.77
CA PRO A 178 -30.60 3.53 7.38
C PRO A 178 -29.43 3.83 6.42
N LEU A 179 -28.26 4.11 7.01
CA LEU A 179 -27.02 4.25 6.25
C LEU A 179 -26.56 2.88 5.75
N VAL A 180 -26.59 2.67 4.44
CA VAL A 180 -26.10 1.43 3.82
C VAL A 180 -24.57 1.42 3.84
N THR A 181 -24.00 0.64 4.77
CA THR A 181 -22.55 0.39 4.86
C THR A 181 -22.22 -0.94 4.20
N LYS A 182 -21.12 -1.00 3.46
CA LYS A 182 -20.64 -2.26 2.88
C LYS A 182 -19.64 -2.92 3.83
N GLY A 183 -19.94 -4.13 4.30
CA GLY A 183 -19.09 -4.85 5.26
C GLY A 183 -17.69 -5.25 4.72
N ASP A 184 -17.52 -5.26 3.39
CA ASP A 184 -16.21 -5.47 2.73
C ASP A 184 -15.31 -4.21 2.75
N SER A 185 -15.90 -3.05 3.02
CA SER A 185 -15.25 -1.73 2.98
C SER A 185 -14.86 -1.25 4.37
N GLU A 186 -15.37 -1.90 5.42
CA GLU A 186 -14.99 -1.65 6.80
C GLU A 186 -13.58 -2.17 7.07
N TYR A 187 -12.73 -1.33 7.67
CA TYR A 187 -11.39 -1.75 8.06
C TYR A 187 -11.45 -2.70 9.24
N LYS A 188 -10.71 -3.81 9.15
CA LYS A 188 -10.61 -4.85 10.18
C LYS A 188 -9.14 -5.05 10.56
N GLU A 189 -8.90 -5.49 11.79
CA GLU A 189 -7.56 -5.86 12.24
C GLU A 189 -7.05 -7.07 11.42
N ILE A 190 -5.84 -6.99 10.89
CA ILE A 190 -5.24 -8.05 10.06
C ILE A 190 -4.14 -8.76 10.86
N LYS A 191 -4.44 -9.95 11.39
CA LYS A 191 -3.44 -10.82 12.03
C LYS A 191 -2.73 -11.64 10.94
N ARG A 192 -1.50 -11.25 10.59
CA ARG A 192 -0.69 -11.96 9.60
C ARG A 192 0.04 -13.13 10.26
N ARG A 193 -0.10 -14.33 9.70
CA ARG A 193 0.75 -15.48 10.07
C ARG A 193 2.19 -15.16 9.65
N GLN A 194 3.17 -15.54 10.46
CA GLN A 194 4.56 -15.43 10.05
C GLN A 194 4.79 -16.44 8.93
N ARG A 195 5.58 -16.06 7.92
CA ARG A 195 5.88 -16.96 6.81
C ARG A 195 6.65 -18.20 7.27
N ASP A 196 7.23 -18.16 8.45
CA ASP A 196 8.04 -19.24 9.04
C ASP A 196 7.22 -20.18 9.95
N ASP A 197 5.92 -19.89 10.17
CA ASP A 197 5.03 -20.81 10.91
C ASP A 197 4.90 -22.12 10.12
N GLU A 198 4.88 -23.26 10.83
CA GLU A 198 5.22 -24.62 10.38
C GLU A 198 4.56 -25.08 9.05
N ASP A 199 3.40 -24.55 8.70
CA ASP A 199 2.68 -24.84 7.45
C ASP A 199 3.44 -24.43 6.18
N TYR A 200 4.34 -23.43 6.28
CA TYR A 200 5.21 -23.01 5.17
C TYR A 200 6.64 -23.52 5.30
N ALA A 201 7.11 -23.85 6.50
CA ALA A 201 8.48 -24.34 6.72
C ALA A 201 8.76 -25.68 5.98
N ALA A 202 7.73 -26.52 5.81
CA ALA A 202 7.83 -27.74 4.99
C ALA A 202 8.03 -27.46 3.48
N ALA A 203 7.70 -26.26 3.00
CA ALA A 203 7.87 -25.83 1.61
C ALA A 203 9.02 -24.81 1.40
N ASP A 204 9.36 -24.03 2.44
CA ASP A 204 10.28 -22.88 2.39
C ASP A 204 11.59 -23.07 3.19
N ALA A 205 11.89 -24.26 3.73
CA ALA A 205 13.28 -24.72 3.70
C ALA A 205 13.64 -24.95 2.22
N THR A 206 13.75 -23.85 1.46
CA THR A 206 14.09 -23.83 0.05
C THR A 206 15.54 -24.29 -0.07
N LYS A 207 15.77 -25.60 0.09
CA LYS A 207 16.82 -26.26 -0.66
C LYS A 207 16.54 -25.86 -2.09
N VAL A 208 17.37 -24.99 -2.65
CA VAL A 208 17.26 -24.55 -4.03
C VAL A 208 17.14 -25.82 -4.87
N LEU A 209 15.94 -26.08 -5.40
CA LEU A 209 15.64 -27.32 -6.09
C LEU A 209 16.29 -27.26 -7.47
N LEU A 210 17.55 -27.62 -7.54
CA LEU A 210 18.26 -27.79 -8.80
C LEU A 210 17.68 -29.00 -9.55
N SER A 211 17.56 -28.87 -10.87
CA SER A 211 17.15 -30.00 -11.71
C SER A 211 18.18 -31.13 -11.62
N ARG A 212 17.75 -32.38 -11.86
CA ARG A 212 18.66 -33.54 -11.85
C ARG A 212 19.86 -33.34 -12.78
N ASN A 213 19.63 -32.76 -13.96
CA ASN A 213 20.68 -32.48 -14.95
C ASN A 213 21.66 -31.42 -14.44
N GLN A 214 21.18 -30.36 -13.80
CA GLN A 214 22.05 -29.35 -13.19
C GLN A 214 22.93 -29.96 -12.10
N LYS A 215 22.35 -30.79 -11.21
CA LYS A 215 23.10 -31.48 -10.16
C LYS A 215 24.23 -32.36 -10.73
N LEU A 216 23.99 -33.05 -11.85
CA LEU A 216 24.99 -33.87 -12.52
C LEU A 216 26.11 -33.07 -13.20
N GLN A 217 25.85 -31.83 -13.62
CA GLN A 217 26.83 -30.96 -14.27
C GLN A 217 27.67 -30.14 -13.29
N LEU A 218 27.36 -30.16 -12.00
CA LEU A 218 28.14 -29.45 -10.99
C LEU A 218 29.59 -29.99 -10.89
N PRO A 219 30.57 -29.12 -10.58
CA PRO A 219 31.91 -29.55 -10.18
C PRO A 219 31.85 -30.52 -8.99
N PHE A 220 32.80 -31.47 -8.89
CA PHE A 220 32.81 -32.54 -7.88
C PHE A 220 32.63 -31.99 -6.44
N ASN A 221 33.36 -30.93 -6.09
CA ASN A 221 33.31 -30.29 -4.78
C ASN A 221 31.90 -29.82 -4.36
N MET A 222 31.01 -29.50 -5.32
CA MET A 222 29.63 -29.05 -5.04
C MET A 222 28.60 -30.18 -5.08
N LYS A 223 28.96 -31.37 -5.58
CA LYS A 223 28.05 -32.52 -5.67
C LYS A 223 27.88 -33.25 -4.35
N GLU A 224 28.88 -33.21 -3.47
CA GLU A 224 28.88 -33.91 -2.18
C GLU A 224 27.70 -33.49 -1.29
N GLU A 225 27.18 -32.26 -1.43
CA GLU A 225 26.00 -31.78 -0.69
C GLU A 225 24.69 -32.44 -1.16
N PHE A 226 24.63 -32.97 -2.38
CA PHE A 226 23.43 -33.56 -2.98
C PHE A 226 23.41 -35.09 -2.99
N ILE A 227 24.54 -35.74 -2.74
CA ILE A 227 24.65 -37.19 -2.61
C ILE A 227 24.67 -37.49 -1.11
N PRO A 228 23.62 -38.08 -0.52
CA PRO A 228 23.67 -38.51 0.87
C PRO A 228 24.71 -39.63 0.98
N LEU A 229 25.93 -39.29 1.41
CA LEU A 229 26.91 -40.28 1.83
C LEU A 229 26.47 -40.79 3.20
N GLU A 230 25.87 -41.98 3.25
CA GLU A 230 25.77 -42.73 4.50
C GLU A 230 27.19 -43.06 4.95
N ARG A 231 27.70 -42.29 5.92
CA ARG A 231 29.05 -42.50 6.45
C ARG A 231 29.18 -43.82 7.22
N THR A 232 28.07 -44.49 7.51
CA THR A 232 28.03 -45.70 8.32
C THR A 232 27.94 -46.94 7.43
N THR A 233 28.76 -47.94 7.73
CA THR A 233 28.64 -49.26 7.10
C THR A 233 27.41 -49.98 7.66
N ALA A 234 26.75 -50.83 6.87
CA ALA A 234 25.61 -51.62 7.35
C ALA A 234 25.92 -52.42 8.63
N LEU A 235 27.16 -52.88 8.80
CA LEU A 235 27.63 -53.54 10.01
C LEU A 235 27.66 -52.59 11.23
N GLN A 236 28.04 -51.32 11.05
CA GLN A 236 28.02 -50.32 12.12
C GLN A 236 26.58 -49.99 12.52
N GLN A 237 25.65 -49.90 11.57
CA GLN A 237 24.23 -49.72 11.87
C GLN A 237 23.66 -50.92 12.65
N ARG A 238 24.05 -52.15 12.28
CA ARG A 238 23.68 -53.37 13.02
C ARG A 238 24.28 -53.42 14.42
N LEU A 239 25.57 -53.11 14.57
CA LEU A 239 26.22 -53.02 15.88
C LEU A 239 25.57 -51.93 16.74
N ALA A 240 25.28 -50.76 16.17
CA ALA A 240 24.58 -49.70 16.88
C ALA A 240 23.20 -50.18 17.35
N GLY A 241 22.41 -50.82 16.48
CA GLY A 241 21.11 -51.37 16.87
C GLY A 241 21.18 -52.47 17.94
N ALA A 242 22.25 -53.27 17.96
CA ALA A 242 22.48 -54.29 18.99
C ALA A 242 22.96 -53.70 20.33
N VAL A 243 23.70 -52.58 20.30
CA VAL A 243 24.27 -51.92 21.47
C VAL A 243 23.31 -50.87 22.07
N THR A 244 22.39 -50.32 21.27
CA THR A 244 21.40 -49.34 21.74
C THR A 244 20.41 -50.00 22.69
N VAL A 245 20.64 -49.84 23.99
CA VAL A 245 19.67 -50.16 25.04
C VAL A 245 18.46 -49.25 24.88
N ALA A 246 17.25 -49.83 24.89
CA ALA A 246 16.01 -49.07 24.88
C ALA A 246 15.99 -48.11 26.10
N PRO A 247 15.79 -46.79 25.91
CA PRO A 247 15.84 -45.85 27.02
C PRO A 247 14.74 -46.13 28.05
N GLU A 248 15.08 -46.11 29.33
CA GLU A 248 14.12 -46.22 30.43
C GLU A 248 13.10 -45.05 30.37
N PRO A 249 11.85 -45.23 30.82
CA PRO A 249 10.84 -44.17 30.82
C PRO A 249 11.25 -42.92 31.60
N ARG A 250 12.15 -43.05 32.59
CA ARG A 250 12.73 -41.92 33.31
C ARG A 250 13.70 -41.12 32.44
N ASP A 251 14.52 -41.79 31.65
CA ASP A 251 15.48 -41.14 30.75
C ASP A 251 14.78 -40.45 29.59
N MET A 252 13.72 -41.05 29.02
CA MET A 252 12.89 -40.40 28.01
C MET A 252 12.25 -39.09 28.50
N ARG A 253 11.79 -39.06 29.77
CA ARG A 253 11.24 -37.82 30.37
C ARG A 253 12.33 -36.77 30.57
N ARG A 254 13.54 -37.20 30.95
CA ARG A 254 14.69 -36.32 31.14
C ARG A 254 15.14 -35.71 29.81
N THR A 255 15.27 -36.51 28.75
CA THR A 255 15.65 -36.01 27.42
C THR A 255 14.61 -35.05 26.87
N ALA A 256 13.32 -35.39 26.95
CA ALA A 256 12.24 -34.50 26.54
C ALA A 256 12.29 -33.14 27.28
N LEU A 257 12.59 -33.15 28.57
CA LEU A 257 12.74 -31.94 29.37
C LEU A 257 13.99 -31.11 28.96
N LEU A 258 15.10 -31.77 28.65
CA LEU A 258 16.29 -31.10 28.12
C LEU A 258 16.03 -30.48 26.74
N ASP A 259 15.26 -31.14 25.87
CA ASP A 259 14.89 -30.61 24.55
C ASP A 259 13.99 -29.37 24.66
N VAL A 260 13.06 -29.35 25.61
CA VAL A 260 12.24 -28.17 25.91
C VAL A 260 13.12 -27.00 26.39
N PHE A 261 14.12 -27.26 27.21
CA PHE A 261 15.05 -26.21 27.64
C PHE A 261 15.95 -25.72 26.51
N ALA A 262 16.46 -26.62 25.67
CA ALA A 262 17.27 -26.28 24.51
C ALA A 262 16.49 -25.40 23.52
N SER A 263 15.28 -25.81 23.14
CA SER A 263 14.41 -25.05 22.22
C SER A 263 14.04 -23.67 22.78
N LYS A 264 13.77 -23.57 24.09
CA LYS A 264 13.50 -22.29 24.76
C LYS A 264 14.74 -21.39 24.80
N ALA A 265 15.92 -21.96 25.06
CA ALA A 265 17.19 -21.24 25.03
C ALA A 265 17.50 -20.73 23.62
N ASP A 266 17.32 -21.55 22.60
CA ASP A 266 17.50 -21.18 21.19
C ASP A 266 16.53 -20.08 20.76
N ALA A 267 15.25 -20.17 21.14
CA ALA A 267 14.27 -19.13 20.89
C ALA A 267 14.64 -17.80 21.58
N MET A 268 15.16 -17.87 22.81
CA MET A 268 15.64 -16.70 23.55
C MET A 268 16.88 -16.07 22.88
N LEU A 269 17.83 -16.90 22.43
CA LEU A 269 19.02 -16.46 21.71
C LEU A 269 18.67 -15.82 20.37
N LYS A 270 17.76 -16.41 19.59
CA LYS A 270 17.24 -15.83 18.33
C LYS A 270 16.61 -14.46 18.57
N LYS A 271 15.71 -14.34 19.56
CA LYS A 271 15.10 -13.05 19.95
C LYS A 271 16.14 -12.01 20.36
N LYS A 272 17.14 -12.39 21.16
CA LYS A 272 18.23 -11.50 21.59
C LYS A 272 19.10 -11.07 20.40
N ALA A 273 19.40 -11.96 19.46
CA ALA A 273 20.15 -11.67 18.25
C ALA A 273 19.39 -10.71 17.32
N GLU A 274 18.09 -10.91 17.11
CA GLU A 274 17.23 -10.01 16.34
C GLU A 274 17.13 -8.61 16.99
N ALA A 275 16.95 -8.55 18.31
CA ALA A 275 16.94 -7.30 19.05
C ALA A 275 18.27 -6.54 18.89
N LYS A 276 19.41 -7.23 19.05
CA LYS A 276 20.75 -6.65 18.84
C LYS A 276 20.94 -6.16 17.40
N LYS A 277 20.46 -6.91 16.40
CA LYS A 277 20.48 -6.50 14.98
C LYS A 277 19.65 -5.25 14.74
N ARG A 278 18.45 -5.14 15.34
CA ARG A 278 17.59 -3.95 15.24
C ARG A 278 18.26 -2.72 15.86
N THR A 279 18.82 -2.85 17.06
CA THR A 279 19.55 -1.77 17.72
C THR A 279 20.77 -1.33 16.92
N ARG A 280 21.55 -2.28 16.38
CA ARG A 280 22.71 -1.98 15.52
C ARG A 280 22.32 -1.23 14.25
N LEU A 281 21.23 -1.65 13.58
CA LEU A 281 20.72 -0.96 12.38
C LEU A 281 20.22 0.45 12.70
N ARG A 282 19.62 0.67 13.87
CA ARG A 282 19.21 2.00 14.33
C ARG A 282 20.44 2.89 14.57
N HIS A 283 21.42 2.41 15.32
CA HIS A 283 22.66 3.14 15.59
C HIS A 283 23.42 3.45 14.29
N GLN A 284 23.48 2.51 13.34
CA GLN A 284 24.11 2.78 12.02
C GLN A 284 23.39 3.90 11.26
N ARG A 285 22.06 3.98 11.33
CA ARG A 285 21.31 5.08 10.70
C ARG A 285 21.57 6.42 11.37
N GLU A 286 21.58 6.43 12.70
CA GLU A 286 21.87 7.63 13.50
C GLU A 286 23.31 8.12 13.23
N SER A 287 24.31 7.24 13.25
CA SER A 287 25.69 7.61 12.95
C SER A 287 25.87 8.10 11.51
N THR A 288 25.23 7.47 10.51
CA THR A 288 25.29 7.97 9.13
C THR A 288 24.66 9.36 8.99
N ALA A 289 23.60 9.66 9.75
CA ALA A 289 22.97 10.99 9.73
C ALA A 289 23.88 12.06 10.38
N GLU A 290 24.53 11.72 11.50
CA GLU A 290 25.50 12.60 12.17
C GLU A 290 26.73 12.87 11.28
N GLU A 291 27.27 11.85 10.62
CA GLU A 291 28.36 12.01 9.65
C GLU A 291 27.95 12.90 8.47
N GLU A 292 26.73 12.74 7.93
CA GLU A 292 26.20 13.63 6.90
C GLU A 292 26.08 15.08 7.38
N GLU A 293 25.60 15.31 8.59
CA GLU A 293 25.52 16.66 9.19
C GLU A 293 26.90 17.27 9.43
N TYR A 294 27.85 16.49 9.96
CA TYR A 294 29.23 16.91 10.15
C TYR A 294 29.88 17.30 8.81
N LEU A 295 29.72 16.48 7.77
CA LEU A 295 30.21 16.80 6.42
C LEU A 295 29.54 18.05 5.83
N ARG A 296 28.24 18.28 6.10
CA ARG A 296 27.55 19.52 5.70
C ARG A 296 28.14 20.73 6.42
N GLN A 297 28.41 20.64 7.72
CA GLN A 297 29.03 21.72 8.49
C GLN A 297 30.46 22.01 8.00
N LEU A 298 31.26 20.98 7.74
CA LEU A 298 32.63 21.12 7.24
C LEU A 298 32.66 21.75 5.84
N LYS A 299 31.71 21.39 4.96
CA LYS A 299 31.53 22.06 3.65
C LYS A 299 31.14 23.55 3.80
N LYS A 300 30.25 23.88 4.75
CA LYS A 300 29.89 25.28 5.04
C LYS A 300 31.09 26.08 5.54
N ALA A 301 31.83 25.54 6.52
CA ALA A 301 33.03 26.18 7.07
C ALA A 301 34.12 26.38 6.00
N LYS A 302 34.39 25.38 5.15
CA LYS A 302 35.34 25.53 4.02
C LYS A 302 34.90 26.61 3.02
N LYS A 303 33.58 26.73 2.77
CA LYS A 303 33.04 27.78 1.89
C LYS A 303 33.20 29.17 2.50
N GLU A 304 33.01 29.31 3.81
CA GLU A 304 33.21 30.59 4.51
C GLU A 304 34.69 31.00 4.56
N THR A 305 35.60 30.08 4.86
CA THR A 305 37.04 30.38 4.85
C THR A 305 37.54 30.75 3.45
N ALA A 306 37.07 30.07 2.40
CA ALA A 306 37.35 30.44 1.01
C ALA A 306 36.84 31.85 0.68
N ARG A 307 35.60 32.18 1.05
CA ARG A 307 35.03 33.53 0.87
C ARG A 307 35.83 34.61 1.58
N LEU A 308 36.26 34.37 2.82
CA LEU A 308 37.06 35.33 3.57
C LEU A 308 38.45 35.52 2.94
N ARG A 309 39.03 34.45 2.37
CA ARG A 309 40.31 34.51 1.65
C ARG A 309 40.19 35.33 0.36
N GLU A 310 39.13 35.13 -0.42
CA GLU A 310 38.82 35.94 -1.61
C GLU A 310 38.61 37.42 -1.26
N PHE A 311 37.87 37.70 -0.18
CA PHE A 311 37.67 39.07 0.30
C PHE A 311 39.00 39.72 0.69
N ARG A 312 39.89 39.00 1.38
CA ARG A 312 41.23 39.48 1.72
C ARG A 312 42.11 39.71 0.49
N SER A 313 42.07 38.85 -0.54
CA SER A 313 42.85 39.05 -1.76
C SER A 313 42.38 40.27 -2.54
N GLN A 314 41.07 40.48 -2.64
CA GLN A 314 40.50 41.67 -3.31
C GLN A 314 40.87 42.98 -2.59
N HIS A 315 40.96 42.97 -1.26
CA HIS A 315 41.40 44.14 -0.49
C HIS A 315 42.92 44.39 -0.57
N LYS A 316 43.76 43.34 -0.73
CA LYS A 316 45.20 43.52 -0.94
C LYS A 316 45.53 44.11 -2.30
N THR A 317 44.74 43.85 -3.33
CA THR A 317 44.91 44.44 -4.68
C THR A 317 44.38 45.88 -4.81
N ARG A 318 43.75 46.41 -3.75
CA ARG A 318 43.17 47.76 -3.73
C ARG A 318 44.02 48.80 -2.97
N LYS A 319 45.20 48.40 -2.48
CA LYS A 319 46.26 49.30 -1.98
C LYS A 319 47.41 49.28 -2.96
#